data_AF-A0A4Z2CX37-F1
#
_entry.id   AF-A0A4Z2CX37-F1
#
_cell.length_a   1.000
_cell.length_b   1.000
_cell.length_c   1.000
_cell.angle_alpha   90.00
_cell.angle_beta   90.00
_cell.angle_gamma   90.00
#
_symmetry.space_group_name_H-M   'P 1'
#
loop_
_entity.id
_entity.type
_entity.pdbx_description
1 polymer ?
#
loop_
_entity_poly.entity_id
_entity_poly.type
_entity_poly.pdbx_seq_one_letter_code
_entity_poly.pdbx_strand_id
1 'polypeptide(L)'
;MVAQEFIDLFNSISLAQRFTVEDFADRLNLFTVILFLITCIVVSTKQYLLNSISCYIPVKPAGENFNDYLADYCWVHGTIPLADDEKMPTTEAQWEQYDSTRRITYYQWVPFVLGLQCILFYIPHIAWQAVCACRSGGDMFSLVKSAADAAILSREDRQKAVARVAEFIEDMIEIHKEYGKGRRTKLAKQTFRIGGIFVASKRLSTHLIFSYLCVKIITIINAALQIFLIQRFLGFHSNGSASRRSLQLGRVNDVKASNDLPYLTDENTEGYGFGLTVVNHIRAGRDWPETMLFPRVAYCRVPGIRLVGVKNSYTAQCALPINMLNEKIYIFFWFWIVFLLIVCICSLLLWLVRMIVAPKRVDFIKRYLRIKGIHSPKGDGELKRRDLDEFINNYLRPDGVFIIRMLTINAGDVITGDIVEELYKNFMDHYNQIHSLTNEHIPKEPGKLGFSNLV
;
A
#
# COMPACT_ATOMS: atom_id res chain seq x y z
N MET A 1 -11.20 25.20 -18.94
CA MET A 1 -11.61 25.28 -17.53
C MET A 1 -11.40 23.94 -16.83
N VAL A 2 -12.12 22.86 -17.18
CA VAL A 2 -11.96 21.53 -16.54
C VAL A 2 -10.54 20.96 -16.62
N ALA A 3 -9.84 21.10 -17.75
CA ALA A 3 -8.45 20.62 -17.87
C ALA A 3 -7.47 21.41 -16.98
N GLN A 4 -7.73 22.69 -16.76
CA GLN A 4 -6.89 23.56 -15.93
C GLN A 4 -7.16 23.31 -14.45
N GLU A 5 -8.43 23.13 -14.08
CA GLU A 5 -8.84 22.66 -12.75
C GLU A 5 -8.30 21.26 -12.44
N PHE A 6 -8.26 20.35 -13.42
CA PHE A 6 -7.63 19.04 -13.28
C PHE A 6 -6.12 19.16 -13.11
N ILE A 7 -5.45 20.02 -13.88
CA ILE A 7 -4.01 20.26 -13.73
C ILE A 7 -3.71 20.89 -12.37
N ASP A 8 -4.52 21.82 -11.90
CA ASP A 8 -4.34 22.47 -10.59
C ASP A 8 -4.67 21.52 -9.43
N LEU A 9 -5.68 20.66 -9.58
CA LEU A 9 -5.97 19.58 -8.64
C LEU A 9 -4.83 18.54 -8.62
N PHE A 10 -4.34 18.14 -9.79
CA PHE A 10 -3.23 17.20 -9.93
C PHE A 10 -1.93 17.79 -9.39
N ASN A 11 -1.67 19.08 -9.62
CA ASN A 11 -0.54 19.80 -9.06
C ASN A 11 -0.67 19.95 -7.54
N SER A 12 -1.86 20.23 -7.02
CA SER A 12 -2.12 20.29 -5.57
C SER A 12 -1.92 18.93 -4.91
N ILE A 13 -2.41 17.84 -5.52
CA ILE A 13 -2.21 16.46 -5.06
C ILE A 13 -0.73 16.05 -5.17
N SER A 14 -0.06 16.40 -6.26
CA SER A 14 1.37 16.17 -6.50
C SER A 14 2.26 16.92 -5.51
N LEU A 15 1.92 18.16 -5.19
CA LEU A 15 2.64 18.98 -4.22
C LEU A 15 2.40 18.47 -2.80
N ALA A 16 1.18 18.07 -2.46
CA ALA A 16 0.86 17.41 -1.20
C ALA A 16 1.60 16.06 -1.05
N GLN A 17 1.69 15.27 -2.13
CA GLN A 17 2.47 14.02 -2.20
C GLN A 17 3.99 14.22 -2.14
N ARG A 18 4.51 15.41 -2.48
CA ARG A 18 5.96 15.66 -2.49
C ARG A 18 6.55 15.79 -1.08
N PHE A 19 5.72 16.17 -0.11
CA PHE A 19 6.15 16.50 1.25
C PHE A 19 5.65 15.52 2.31
N THR A 20 4.99 14.42 1.92
CA THR A 20 4.66 13.37 2.89
C THR A 20 5.93 12.64 3.33
N VAL A 21 5.97 12.30 4.62
CA VAL A 21 7.08 11.56 5.22
C VAL A 21 6.97 10.11 4.81
N GLU A 22 7.21 9.83 3.53
CA GLU A 22 6.91 8.54 2.90
C GLU A 22 8.02 8.11 1.95
N ASP A 23 8.26 6.80 1.88
CA ASP A 23 9.21 6.26 0.92
C ASP A 23 8.57 6.04 -0.45
N PHE A 24 9.37 5.59 -1.42
CA PHE A 24 8.89 5.34 -2.78
C PHE A 24 7.72 4.35 -2.84
N ALA A 25 7.76 3.29 -2.02
CA ALA A 25 6.71 2.26 -2.01
C ALA A 25 5.40 2.82 -1.43
N ASP A 26 5.48 3.61 -0.36
CA ASP A 26 4.33 4.27 0.26
C ASP A 26 3.67 5.28 -0.71
N ARG A 27 4.49 6.06 -1.42
CA ARG A 27 4.01 6.99 -2.46
C ARG A 27 3.31 6.26 -3.61
N LEU A 28 3.84 5.12 -4.03
CA LEU A 28 3.24 4.30 -5.08
C LEU A 28 1.92 3.65 -4.62
N ASN A 29 1.82 3.27 -3.34
CA ASN A 29 0.56 2.84 -2.73
C ASN A 29 -0.49 3.96 -2.74
N LEU A 30 -0.10 5.20 -2.40
CA LEU A 30 -1.00 6.36 -2.47
C LEU A 30 -1.41 6.70 -3.91
N PHE A 31 -0.49 6.58 -4.89
CA PHE A 31 -0.84 6.72 -6.31
C PHE A 31 -1.90 5.68 -6.74
N THR A 32 -1.88 4.49 -6.16
CA THR A 32 -2.87 3.45 -6.45
C THR A 32 -4.26 3.83 -5.98
N VAL A 33 -4.41 4.58 -4.88
CA VAL A 33 -5.69 5.16 -4.45
C VAL A 33 -6.27 6.06 -5.54
N ILE A 34 -5.43 6.90 -6.16
CA ILE A 34 -5.84 7.79 -7.26
C ILE A 34 -6.31 6.97 -8.47
N LEU A 35 -5.59 5.89 -8.82
CA LEU A 35 -5.99 4.99 -9.91
C LEU A 35 -7.36 4.36 -9.66
N PHE A 36 -7.61 3.87 -8.44
CA PHE A 36 -8.91 3.32 -8.06
C PHE A 36 -10.00 4.38 -8.09
N LEU A 37 -9.74 5.59 -7.62
CA LEU A 37 -10.70 6.70 -7.64
C LEU A 37 -11.10 7.07 -9.06
N ILE A 38 -10.13 7.28 -9.96
CA ILE A 38 -10.38 7.60 -11.36
C ILE A 38 -11.17 6.47 -12.03
N THR A 39 -10.78 5.22 -11.79
CA THR A 39 -11.46 4.07 -12.40
C THR A 39 -12.88 3.92 -11.87
N CYS A 40 -13.10 4.13 -10.57
CA CYS A 40 -14.43 4.15 -9.96
C CYS A 40 -15.33 5.20 -10.61
N ILE A 41 -14.81 6.42 -10.85
CA ILE A 41 -15.56 7.49 -11.53
C ILE A 41 -15.91 7.07 -12.96
N VAL A 42 -14.94 6.59 -13.74
CA VAL A 42 -15.15 6.17 -15.14
C VAL A 42 -16.20 5.06 -15.25
N VAL A 43 -16.11 4.03 -14.41
CA VAL A 43 -17.07 2.92 -14.41
C VAL A 43 -18.45 3.42 -13.97
N SER A 44 -18.53 4.27 -12.93
CA SER A 44 -19.80 4.84 -12.47
C SER A 44 -20.48 5.67 -13.56
N THR A 45 -19.72 6.51 -14.27
CA THR A 45 -20.22 7.28 -15.42
C THR A 45 -20.76 6.35 -16.50
N LYS A 46 -20.01 5.29 -16.86
CA LYS A 46 -20.46 4.36 -17.89
C LYS A 46 -21.70 3.55 -17.47
N GLN A 47 -21.85 3.28 -16.18
CA GLN A 47 -22.90 2.43 -15.64
C GLN A 47 -24.21 3.18 -15.35
N TYR A 48 -24.13 4.45 -14.92
CA TYR A 48 -25.31 5.22 -14.49
C TYR A 48 -25.69 6.37 -15.43
N LEU A 49 -24.74 6.92 -16.20
CA LEU A 49 -25.00 8.06 -17.09
C LEU A 49 -25.13 7.64 -18.56
N LEU A 50 -24.69 6.43 -18.91
CA LEU A 50 -24.76 5.87 -20.25
C LEU A 50 -25.53 4.56 -20.23
N ASN A 51 -25.99 4.12 -21.40
CA ASN A 51 -26.64 2.83 -21.55
C ASN A 51 -25.69 1.70 -21.12
N SER A 52 -26.08 0.98 -20.07
CA SER A 52 -25.31 -0.11 -19.43
C SER A 52 -25.56 -1.45 -20.10
N ILE A 53 -26.78 -1.67 -20.58
CA ILE A 53 -27.26 -2.88 -21.26
C ILE A 53 -28.15 -2.53 -22.44
N SER A 54 -28.09 -3.32 -23.52
CA SER A 54 -28.99 -3.20 -24.66
C SER A 54 -29.57 -4.56 -24.98
N CYS A 55 -30.90 -4.69 -24.93
CA CYS A 55 -31.60 -5.96 -25.08
C CYS A 55 -32.43 -6.00 -26.37
N TYR A 56 -32.40 -7.15 -27.04
CA TYR A 56 -33.12 -7.44 -28.26
C TYR A 56 -34.10 -8.59 -28.04
N ILE A 57 -35.31 -8.45 -28.59
CA ILE A 57 -36.34 -9.48 -28.67
C ILE A 57 -36.84 -9.59 -30.09
N PRO A 58 -37.18 -10.81 -30.57
CA PRO A 58 -37.61 -11.00 -31.96
C PRO A 58 -39.01 -10.44 -32.24
N VAL A 59 -39.91 -10.48 -31.26
CA VAL A 59 -41.29 -9.99 -31.40
C VAL A 59 -41.58 -8.99 -30.28
N LYS A 60 -41.66 -7.71 -30.64
CA LYS A 60 -41.94 -6.61 -29.71
C LYS A 60 -43.44 -6.54 -29.42
N PRO A 61 -43.89 -6.57 -28.15
CA PRO A 61 -45.29 -6.31 -27.80
C PRO A 61 -45.65 -4.84 -28.08
N ALA A 62 -46.95 -4.55 -28.23
CA ALA A 62 -47.41 -3.19 -28.49
C ALA A 62 -47.00 -2.22 -27.36
N GLY A 63 -46.33 -1.12 -27.73
CA GLY A 63 -45.86 -0.08 -26.81
C GLY A 63 -44.44 0.38 -27.13
N GLU A 64 -44.22 1.70 -27.23
CA GLU A 64 -42.90 2.26 -27.59
C GLU A 64 -41.84 1.98 -26.50
N ASN A 65 -42.22 2.14 -25.23
CA ASN A 65 -41.33 2.09 -24.06
C ASN A 65 -41.00 0.67 -23.56
N PHE A 66 -41.42 -0.38 -24.28
CA PHE A 66 -41.18 -1.76 -23.83
C PHE A 66 -39.68 -2.11 -23.80
N ASN A 67 -38.89 -1.54 -24.71
CA ASN A 67 -37.45 -1.80 -24.77
C ASN A 67 -36.72 -1.25 -23.54
N ASP A 68 -37.15 -0.10 -23.03
CA ASP A 68 -36.57 0.53 -21.84
C ASP A 68 -36.94 -0.28 -20.60
N TYR A 69 -38.21 -0.67 -20.47
CA TYR A 69 -38.65 -1.59 -19.41
C TYR A 69 -37.86 -2.91 -19.42
N LEU A 70 -37.65 -3.49 -20.61
CA LEU A 70 -36.90 -4.73 -20.76
C LEU A 70 -35.44 -4.54 -20.34
N ALA A 71 -34.80 -3.45 -20.77
CA ALA A 71 -33.43 -3.13 -20.40
C ALA A 71 -33.29 -2.95 -18.89
N ASP A 72 -34.21 -2.21 -18.25
CA ASP A 72 -34.21 -1.98 -16.80
C ASP A 72 -34.47 -3.27 -16.01
N TYR A 73 -35.44 -4.07 -16.45
CA TYR A 73 -35.76 -5.35 -15.82
C TYR A 73 -34.55 -6.30 -15.86
N CYS A 74 -33.94 -6.47 -17.03
CA CYS A 74 -32.79 -7.35 -17.22
C CYS A 74 -31.53 -6.80 -16.54
N TRP A 75 -31.38 -5.48 -16.47
CA TRP A 75 -30.32 -4.86 -15.69
C TRP A 75 -30.44 -5.22 -14.22
N VAL A 76 -31.62 -5.04 -13.61
CA VAL A 76 -31.86 -5.24 -12.16
C VAL A 76 -31.89 -6.71 -11.76
N HIS A 77 -32.59 -7.56 -12.51
CA HIS A 77 -32.74 -8.98 -12.17
C HIS A 77 -31.50 -9.82 -12.51
N GLY A 78 -30.63 -9.35 -13.40
CA GLY A 78 -29.45 -10.07 -13.85
C GLY A 78 -29.68 -10.79 -15.19
N THR A 79 -28.59 -11.32 -15.72
CA THR A 79 -28.58 -12.06 -17.00
C THR A 79 -27.89 -13.41 -16.86
N ILE A 80 -28.13 -14.30 -17.81
CA ILE A 80 -27.60 -15.68 -17.82
C ILE A 80 -26.76 -15.85 -19.09
N PRO A 81 -25.44 -16.10 -18.98
CA PRO A 81 -24.61 -16.43 -20.13
C PRO A 81 -24.88 -17.87 -20.61
N LEU A 82 -24.92 -18.02 -21.93
CA LEU A 82 -24.95 -19.32 -22.63
C LEU A 82 -23.71 -19.40 -23.53
N ALA A 83 -23.16 -20.60 -23.70
CA ALA A 83 -22.06 -20.83 -24.65
C ALA A 83 -22.59 -20.95 -26.08
N ASP A 84 -21.71 -20.77 -27.06
CA ASP A 84 -22.07 -20.83 -28.47
C ASP A 84 -22.51 -22.25 -28.90
N ASP A 85 -22.03 -23.30 -28.23
CA ASP A 85 -22.36 -24.72 -28.48
C ASP A 85 -23.61 -25.21 -27.70
N GLU A 86 -24.19 -24.37 -26.85
CA GLU A 86 -25.23 -24.75 -25.90
C GLU A 86 -26.64 -24.45 -26.42
N LYS A 87 -27.56 -25.40 -26.29
CA LYS A 87 -28.97 -25.19 -26.66
C LYS A 87 -29.69 -24.36 -25.60
N MET A 88 -30.51 -23.42 -26.07
CA MET A 88 -31.36 -22.61 -25.21
C MET A 88 -32.32 -23.48 -24.36
N PRO A 89 -32.46 -23.22 -23.05
CA PRO A 89 -33.36 -23.99 -22.20
C PRO A 89 -34.82 -23.86 -22.67
N THR A 90 -35.52 -24.98 -22.77
CA THR A 90 -36.93 -25.01 -23.24
C THR A 90 -37.92 -25.15 -22.10
N THR A 91 -37.53 -25.83 -21.01
CA THR A 91 -38.40 -26.11 -19.86
C THR A 91 -38.17 -25.10 -18.74
N GLU A 92 -39.22 -24.77 -17.99
CA GLU A 92 -39.14 -23.85 -16.85
C GLU A 92 -38.15 -24.32 -15.78
N ALA A 93 -38.13 -25.62 -15.47
CA ALA A 93 -37.17 -26.21 -14.53
C ALA A 93 -35.70 -26.07 -15.00
N GLN A 94 -35.44 -26.13 -16.30
CA GLN A 94 -34.10 -25.90 -16.84
C GLN A 94 -33.69 -24.44 -16.67
N TRP A 95 -34.59 -23.49 -16.97
CA TRP A 95 -34.33 -22.08 -16.73
C TRP A 95 -34.01 -21.80 -15.26
N GLU A 96 -34.73 -22.40 -14.32
CA GLU A 96 -34.48 -22.25 -12.87
C GLU A 96 -33.11 -22.83 -12.46
N GLN A 97 -32.69 -23.94 -13.07
CA GLN A 97 -31.36 -24.51 -12.85
C GLN A 97 -30.24 -23.58 -13.36
N TYR A 98 -30.41 -23.00 -14.55
CA TYR A 98 -29.44 -22.06 -15.11
C TYR A 98 -29.39 -20.76 -14.31
N ASP A 99 -30.56 -20.28 -13.90
CA ASP A 99 -30.70 -19.06 -13.10
C ASP A 99 -29.98 -19.18 -11.75
N SER A 100 -30.18 -20.30 -11.04
CA SER A 100 -29.51 -20.55 -9.76
C SER A 100 -27.99 -20.74 -9.88
N THR A 101 -27.50 -21.19 -11.03
CA THR A 101 -26.09 -21.57 -11.21
C THR A 101 -25.25 -20.50 -11.92
N ARG A 102 -25.85 -19.74 -12.85
CA ARG A 102 -25.13 -18.89 -13.82
C ARG A 102 -25.57 -17.44 -13.84
N ARG A 103 -26.64 -17.05 -13.11
CA ARG A 103 -27.08 -15.66 -13.09
C ARG A 103 -25.93 -14.75 -12.67
N ILE A 104 -25.65 -13.74 -13.49
CA ILE A 104 -24.65 -12.71 -13.23
C ILE A 104 -25.33 -11.40 -12.82
N THR A 105 -24.92 -10.88 -11.67
CA THR A 105 -25.35 -9.56 -11.14
C THR A 105 -24.18 -8.75 -10.60
N TYR A 106 -22.95 -9.27 -10.63
CA TYR A 106 -21.78 -8.61 -10.03
C TYR A 106 -21.48 -7.26 -10.69
N TYR A 107 -21.76 -7.09 -11.99
CA TYR A 107 -21.51 -5.85 -12.72
C TYR A 107 -22.22 -4.65 -12.09
N GLN A 108 -23.36 -4.86 -11.42
CA GLN A 108 -24.08 -3.81 -10.68
C GLN A 108 -23.25 -3.28 -9.50
N TRP A 109 -22.42 -4.14 -8.90
CA TRP A 109 -21.68 -3.87 -7.67
C TRP A 109 -20.25 -3.37 -7.89
N VAL A 110 -19.75 -3.42 -9.13
CA VAL A 110 -18.37 -3.05 -9.48
C VAL A 110 -17.99 -1.65 -8.97
N PRO A 111 -18.79 -0.57 -9.18
CA PRO A 111 -18.43 0.76 -8.69
C PRO A 111 -18.27 0.82 -7.17
N PHE A 112 -19.19 0.17 -6.43
CA PHE A 112 -19.16 0.16 -4.96
C PHE A 112 -17.95 -0.62 -4.43
N VAL A 113 -17.62 -1.73 -5.10
CA VAL A 113 -16.43 -2.51 -4.75
C VAL A 113 -15.17 -1.71 -5.04
N LEU A 114 -15.02 -1.10 -6.21
CA LEU A 114 -13.87 -0.24 -6.54
C LEU A 114 -13.73 0.92 -5.54
N GLY A 115 -14.84 1.54 -5.13
CA GLY A 115 -14.85 2.56 -4.08
C GLY A 115 -14.39 2.03 -2.73
N LEU A 116 -14.85 0.85 -2.30
CA LEU A 116 -14.38 0.21 -1.08
C LEU A 116 -12.88 -0.12 -1.15
N GLN A 117 -12.40 -0.64 -2.29
CA GLN A 117 -10.98 -0.92 -2.52
C GLN A 117 -10.13 0.34 -2.43
N CYS A 118 -10.62 1.46 -2.99
CA CYS A 118 -10.00 2.77 -2.87
C CYS A 118 -9.82 3.19 -1.39
N ILE A 119 -10.89 3.08 -0.59
CA ILE A 119 -10.87 3.44 0.83
C ILE A 119 -9.88 2.56 1.59
N LEU A 120 -9.92 1.25 1.37
CA LEU A 120 -9.02 0.30 2.04
C LEU A 120 -7.55 0.57 1.69
N PHE A 121 -7.22 0.95 0.45
CA PHE A 121 -5.85 1.37 0.05
C PHE A 121 -5.38 2.67 0.71
N TYR A 122 -6.31 3.54 1.14
CA TYR A 122 -6.01 4.80 1.82
C TYR A 122 -5.78 4.63 3.34
N ILE A 123 -6.31 3.57 3.96
CA ILE A 123 -6.19 3.32 5.42
C ILE A 123 -4.73 3.33 5.93
N PRO A 124 -3.75 2.65 5.29
CA PRO A 124 -2.37 2.66 5.79
C PRO A 124 -1.75 4.06 5.84
N HIS A 125 -2.11 4.93 4.90
CA HIS A 125 -1.66 6.33 4.87
C HIS A 125 -2.22 7.12 6.06
N ILE A 126 -3.53 7.02 6.32
CA ILE A 126 -4.15 7.64 7.50
C ILE A 126 -3.50 7.10 8.77
N ALA A 127 -3.26 5.79 8.85
CA ALA A 127 -2.64 5.17 10.02
C ALA A 127 -1.23 5.74 10.28
N TRP A 128 -0.45 5.97 9.23
CA TRP A 128 0.85 6.61 9.34
C TRP A 128 0.74 8.06 9.82
N GLN A 129 -0.13 8.85 9.19
CA GLN A 129 -0.37 10.24 9.59
C GLN A 129 -0.83 10.36 11.05
N ALA A 130 -1.73 9.47 11.49
CA ALA A 130 -2.19 9.42 12.87
C ALA A 130 -1.06 9.09 13.85
N VAL A 131 -0.16 8.17 13.49
CA VAL A 131 1.04 7.86 14.28
C VAL A 131 1.94 9.09 14.39
N CYS A 132 2.17 9.79 13.27
CA CYS A 132 3.00 11.00 13.24
C CYS A 132 2.41 12.11 14.11
N ALA A 133 1.11 12.36 13.98
CA ALA A 133 0.41 13.43 14.70
C ALA A 133 0.29 13.16 16.21
N CYS A 134 -0.07 11.94 16.61
CA CYS A 134 -0.35 11.64 18.01
C CYS A 134 0.88 11.38 18.87
N ARG A 135 2.03 11.01 18.28
CA ARG A 135 3.17 10.51 19.06
C ARG A 135 4.46 11.31 18.94
N SER A 136 4.63 12.11 17.89
CA SER A 136 5.96 12.65 17.57
C SER A 136 6.32 13.96 18.27
N GLY A 137 5.45 14.51 19.13
CA GLY A 137 5.72 15.77 19.87
C GLY A 137 5.72 17.05 19.01
N GLY A 138 5.84 16.90 17.69
CA GLY A 138 5.70 17.93 16.67
C GLY A 138 5.35 17.28 15.33
N ASP A 139 4.77 18.06 14.42
CA ASP A 139 4.37 17.55 13.11
C ASP A 139 5.60 17.19 12.25
N MET A 140 5.89 15.89 12.11
CA MET A 140 7.01 15.39 11.29
C MET A 140 6.87 15.83 9.82
N PHE A 141 5.65 16.11 9.35
CA PHE A 141 5.43 16.69 8.03
C PHE A 141 6.00 18.12 7.96
N SER A 142 5.73 18.96 8.96
CA SER A 142 6.31 20.30 9.08
C SER A 142 7.85 20.28 9.15
N LEU A 143 8.44 19.28 9.81
CA LEU A 143 9.90 19.07 9.83
C LEU A 143 10.46 18.79 8.42
N VAL A 144 9.89 17.82 7.72
CA VAL A 144 10.34 17.45 6.36
C VAL A 144 10.10 18.58 5.37
N LYS A 145 8.97 19.28 5.49
CA LYS A 145 8.68 20.47 4.67
C LYS A 145 9.71 21.58 4.91
N SER A 146 10.01 21.91 6.17
CA SER A 146 11.01 22.93 6.50
C SER A 146 12.40 22.57 5.96
N ALA A 147 12.78 21.28 6.02
CA ALA A 147 14.03 20.81 5.45
C ALA A 147 14.05 20.85 3.91
N ALA A 148 12.93 20.52 3.26
CA ALA A 148 12.81 20.60 1.80
C ALA A 148 12.82 22.06 1.30
N ASP A 149 12.14 22.97 2.01
CA ASP A 149 12.15 24.40 1.72
C ASP A 149 13.56 24.98 1.89
N ALA A 150 14.31 24.51 2.90
CA ALA A 150 15.72 24.89 3.10
C ALA A 150 16.63 24.52 1.90
N ALA A 151 16.25 23.53 1.09
CA ALA A 151 17.00 23.17 -0.11
C ALA A 151 16.99 24.25 -1.20
N ILE A 152 15.98 25.13 -1.18
CA ILE A 152 15.72 26.13 -2.23
C ILE A 152 16.24 27.53 -1.81
N LEU A 153 16.45 27.74 -0.51
CA LEU A 153 16.84 29.03 0.06
C LEU A 153 18.29 29.45 -0.29
N SER A 154 18.54 30.76 -0.12
CA SER A 154 19.88 31.37 -0.19
C SER A 154 20.82 30.76 0.87
N ARG A 155 22.14 30.88 0.73
CA ARG A 155 23.09 30.25 1.66
C ARG A 155 22.93 30.72 3.11
N GLU A 156 22.69 32.01 3.34
CA GLU A 156 22.53 32.58 4.68
C GLU A 156 21.20 32.16 5.31
N ASP A 157 20.10 32.21 4.54
CA ASP A 157 18.78 31.81 5.02
C ASP A 157 18.69 30.30 5.23
N ARG A 158 19.40 29.52 4.39
CA ARG A 158 19.52 28.07 4.52
C ARG A 158 20.18 27.67 5.83
N GLN A 159 21.24 28.36 6.26
CA GLN A 159 21.89 28.06 7.54
C GLN A 159 20.93 28.26 8.72
N LYS A 160 20.16 29.35 8.72
CA LYS A 160 19.12 29.60 9.73
C LYS A 160 18.01 28.54 9.70
N ALA A 161 17.58 28.14 8.51
CA ALA A 161 16.57 27.09 8.35
C ALA A 161 17.08 25.72 8.82
N VAL A 162 18.33 25.37 8.51
CA VAL A 162 19.00 24.15 8.96
C VAL A 162 19.13 24.13 10.48
N ALA A 163 19.55 25.23 11.10
CA ALA A 163 19.63 25.35 12.56
C ALA A 163 18.27 25.11 13.22
N ARG A 164 17.19 25.73 12.71
CA ARG A 164 15.83 25.49 13.19
C ARG A 164 15.39 24.02 13.05
N VAL A 165 15.76 23.38 11.95
CA VAL A 165 15.47 21.96 11.71
C VAL A 165 16.25 21.06 12.68
N ALA A 166 17.50 21.40 12.98
CA ALA A 166 18.32 20.68 13.96
C ALA A 166 17.74 20.82 15.38
N GLU A 167 17.39 22.04 15.81
CA GLU A 167 16.70 22.30 17.09
C GLU A 167 15.40 21.48 17.20
N PHE A 168 14.59 21.45 16.15
CA PHE A 168 13.36 20.66 16.15
C PHE A 168 13.63 19.15 16.32
N ILE A 169 14.67 18.62 15.68
CA ILE A 169 15.08 17.21 15.84
C ILE A 169 15.54 16.94 17.28
N GLU A 170 16.29 17.87 17.88
CA GLU A 170 16.73 17.77 19.27
C GLU A 170 15.55 17.76 20.23
N ASP A 171 14.61 18.70 20.10
CA ASP A 171 13.37 18.73 20.88
C ASP A 171 12.62 17.40 20.79
N MET A 172 12.50 16.84 19.59
CA MET A 172 11.88 15.53 19.37
C MET A 172 12.65 14.41 20.07
N ILE A 173 13.97 14.42 20.07
CA ILE A 173 14.80 13.40 20.74
C ILE A 173 14.71 13.54 22.26
N GLU A 174 14.69 14.77 22.77
CA GLU A 174 14.64 15.08 24.20
C GLU A 174 13.30 14.69 24.84
N ILE A 175 12.17 14.93 24.15
CA ILE A 175 10.83 14.48 24.61
C ILE A 175 10.82 12.96 24.90
N HIS A 176 11.62 12.18 24.17
CA HIS A 176 11.70 10.73 24.33
C HIS A 176 12.75 10.27 25.36
N LYS A 177 13.42 11.19 26.07
CA LYS A 177 14.45 10.90 27.09
C LYS A 177 13.80 10.68 28.47
N GLU A 178 13.17 9.53 28.70
CA GLU A 178 12.73 9.17 30.05
C GLU A 178 13.91 8.94 31.02
N TYR A 179 14.07 9.81 32.04
CA TYR A 179 14.99 9.63 33.17
C TYR A 179 14.46 8.55 34.15
N GLY A 180 14.54 7.28 33.79
CA GLY A 180 14.06 6.17 34.62
C GLY A 180 15.17 5.30 35.24
N LYS A 181 15.73 5.69 36.40
CA LYS A 181 16.63 4.83 37.21
C LYS A 181 15.81 3.77 37.98
N GLY A 182 15.57 2.57 37.42
CA GLY A 182 14.85 1.49 38.11
C GLY A 182 15.21 0.08 37.66
N ARG A 183 14.87 -0.95 38.47
CA ARG A 183 15.11 -2.38 38.19
C ARG A 183 14.54 -2.83 36.83
N ARG A 184 13.38 -2.29 36.42
CA ARG A 184 12.76 -2.54 35.11
C ARG A 184 13.61 -2.07 33.92
N THR A 185 14.46 -1.04 34.10
CA THR A 185 15.37 -0.53 33.06
C THR A 185 16.52 -1.49 32.77
N LYS A 186 16.99 -2.24 33.78
CA LYS A 186 17.99 -3.31 33.58
C LYS A 186 17.39 -4.51 32.84
N LEU A 187 16.16 -4.89 33.19
CA LEU A 187 15.44 -5.99 32.51
C LEU A 187 15.14 -5.64 31.04
N ALA A 188 14.70 -4.41 30.75
CA ALA A 188 14.46 -3.93 29.38
C ALA A 188 15.74 -3.88 28.51
N LYS A 189 16.89 -3.51 29.10
CA LYS A 189 18.20 -3.60 28.43
C LYS A 189 18.62 -5.05 28.15
N GLN A 190 18.26 -5.98 29.04
CA GLN A 190 18.57 -7.40 28.90
C GLN A 190 17.67 -8.07 27.85
N THR A 191 16.38 -7.71 27.78
CA THR A 191 15.47 -8.17 26.72
C THR A 191 15.80 -7.57 25.35
N PHE A 192 16.27 -6.33 25.25
CA PHE A 192 16.81 -5.78 23.99
C PHE A 192 18.03 -6.56 23.48
N ARG A 193 18.87 -7.05 24.41
CA ARG A 193 20.06 -7.84 24.09
C ARG A 193 19.71 -9.26 23.59
N ILE A 194 18.51 -9.76 23.90
CA ILE A 194 18.02 -11.11 23.55
C ILE A 194 17.01 -11.09 22.39
N GLY A 195 16.12 -10.09 22.32
CA GLY A 195 15.02 -9.95 21.34
C GLY A 195 15.17 -8.81 20.34
N GLY A 196 16.27 -8.04 20.38
CA GLY A 196 16.57 -6.98 19.41
C GLY A 196 15.56 -5.83 19.36
N ILE A 197 15.51 -5.16 18.21
CA ILE A 197 14.66 -3.98 17.90
C ILE A 197 13.14 -4.29 17.92
N PHE A 198 12.74 -5.56 17.92
CA PHE A 198 11.33 -5.98 17.88
C PHE A 198 10.59 -5.81 19.22
N VAL A 199 11.28 -5.49 20.31
CA VAL A 199 10.64 -5.16 21.58
C VAL A 199 10.28 -3.67 21.59
N ALA A 200 9.02 -3.36 21.30
CA ALA A 200 8.49 -2.00 21.38
C ALA A 200 8.58 -1.49 22.84
N SER A 201 9.50 -0.58 23.11
CA SER A 201 9.63 0.06 24.42
C SER A 201 9.72 1.57 24.24
N LYS A 202 8.77 2.30 24.84
CA LYS A 202 8.80 3.77 24.97
C LYS A 202 10.10 4.28 25.58
N ARG A 203 10.80 3.43 26.34
CA ARG A 203 11.97 3.77 27.15
C ARG A 203 13.31 3.62 26.43
N LEU A 204 13.33 3.09 25.20
CA LEU A 204 14.56 2.76 24.46
C LEU A 204 14.72 3.51 23.12
N SER A 205 13.84 4.49 22.80
CA SER A 205 13.87 5.28 21.56
C SER A 205 14.00 4.42 20.28
N THR A 206 13.13 3.42 20.16
CA THR A 206 12.92 2.59 18.94
C THR A 206 11.45 2.54 18.52
N HIS A 207 10.58 3.34 19.15
CA HIS A 207 9.13 3.21 19.01
C HIS A 207 8.64 3.72 17.65
N LEU A 208 9.28 4.78 17.13
CA LEU A 208 8.90 5.39 15.86
C LEU A 208 9.23 4.44 14.70
N ILE A 209 10.40 3.80 14.76
CA ILE A 209 10.82 2.74 13.84
C ILE A 209 9.83 1.58 13.86
N PHE A 210 9.47 1.09 15.05
CA PHE A 210 8.53 -0.02 15.18
C PHE A 210 7.16 0.32 14.58
N SER A 211 6.66 1.53 14.86
CA SER A 211 5.36 1.99 14.34
C SER A 211 5.38 2.12 12.81
N TYR A 212 6.48 2.59 12.23
CA TYR A 212 6.67 2.62 10.78
C TYR A 212 6.70 1.21 10.16
N LEU A 213 7.43 0.27 10.77
CA LEU A 213 7.45 -1.13 10.33
C LEU A 213 6.06 -1.79 10.42
N CYS A 214 5.27 -1.47 11.46
CA CYS A 214 3.89 -1.93 11.57
C CYS A 214 3.01 -1.40 10.43
N VAL A 215 3.13 -0.11 10.08
CA VAL A 215 2.41 0.46 8.92
C VAL A 215 2.79 -0.24 7.62
N LYS A 216 4.08 -0.55 7.42
CA LYS A 216 4.54 -1.33 6.26
C LYS A 216 3.90 -2.71 6.19
N ILE A 217 3.82 -3.41 7.32
CA ILE A 217 3.14 -4.72 7.40
C ILE A 217 1.64 -4.57 7.11
N ILE A 218 0.97 -3.57 7.67
CA ILE A 218 -0.45 -3.27 7.38
C ILE A 218 -0.65 -3.03 5.88
N THR A 219 0.27 -2.31 5.22
CA THR A 219 0.21 -2.03 3.78
C THR A 219 0.31 -3.32 2.95
N ILE A 220 1.24 -4.23 3.31
CA ILE A 220 1.40 -5.53 2.64
C ILE A 220 0.17 -6.42 2.85
N ILE A 221 -0.35 -6.50 4.07
CA ILE A 221 -1.57 -7.25 4.39
C ILE A 221 -2.74 -6.70 3.58
N ASN A 222 -2.87 -5.37 3.51
CA ASN A 222 -3.92 -4.74 2.73
C ASN A 222 -3.79 -5.10 1.24
N ALA A 223 -2.61 -4.99 0.63
CA ALA A 223 -2.41 -5.39 -0.77
C ALA A 223 -2.77 -6.87 -1.03
N ALA A 224 -2.44 -7.78 -0.11
CA ALA A 224 -2.82 -9.18 -0.21
C ALA A 224 -4.34 -9.38 -0.08
N LEU A 225 -5.00 -8.67 0.85
CA LEU A 225 -6.45 -8.68 1.01
C LEU A 225 -7.18 -8.17 -0.24
N GLN A 226 -6.59 -7.22 -0.97
CA GLN A 226 -7.15 -6.68 -2.21
C GLN A 226 -7.14 -7.70 -3.35
N ILE A 227 -6.04 -8.44 -3.48
CA ILE A 227 -5.96 -9.58 -4.40
C ILE A 227 -7.01 -10.63 -4.05
N PHE A 228 -7.17 -10.94 -2.76
CA PHE A 228 -8.19 -11.88 -2.28
C PHE A 228 -9.61 -11.36 -2.56
N LEU A 229 -9.87 -10.06 -2.37
CA LEU A 229 -11.16 -9.43 -2.63
C LEU A 229 -11.54 -9.53 -4.11
N ILE A 230 -10.62 -9.22 -5.03
CA ILE A 230 -10.87 -9.34 -6.48
C ILE A 230 -11.21 -10.80 -6.84
N GLN A 231 -10.47 -11.77 -6.32
CA GLN A 231 -10.72 -13.19 -6.59
C GLN A 231 -12.09 -13.62 -6.07
N ARG A 232 -12.43 -13.24 -4.83
CA ARG A 232 -13.70 -13.56 -4.20
C ARG A 232 -14.87 -12.90 -4.91
N PHE A 233 -14.71 -11.65 -5.34
CA PHE A 233 -15.73 -10.87 -6.04
C PHE A 233 -16.04 -11.44 -7.43
N LEU A 234 -15.02 -11.86 -8.17
CA LEU A 234 -15.18 -12.51 -9.48
C LEU A 234 -15.61 -13.98 -9.37
N GLY A 235 -15.76 -14.54 -8.16
CA GLY A 235 -16.17 -15.93 -7.96
C GLY A 235 -15.07 -16.98 -8.17
N PHE A 236 -13.80 -16.57 -8.23
CA PHE A 236 -12.68 -17.51 -8.18
C PHE A 236 -12.46 -17.99 -6.75
N HIS A 237 -12.83 -19.23 -6.47
CA HIS A 237 -12.42 -19.93 -5.27
C HIS A 237 -11.02 -20.51 -5.46
N SER A 238 -10.18 -20.48 -4.42
CA SER A 238 -8.82 -21.07 -4.40
C SER A 238 -8.76 -22.53 -4.85
N ASN A 239 -9.90 -23.24 -4.87
CA ASN A 239 -10.00 -24.64 -5.24
C ASN A 239 -10.35 -24.85 -6.73
N GLY A 240 -10.47 -23.77 -7.53
CA GLY A 240 -10.84 -23.83 -8.96
C GLY A 240 -12.25 -24.37 -9.26
N SER A 241 -13.06 -24.66 -8.23
CA SER A 241 -14.28 -25.47 -8.34
C SER A 241 -15.53 -24.70 -8.80
N ALA A 242 -15.60 -23.39 -8.56
CA ALA A 242 -16.79 -22.60 -8.89
C ALA A 242 -16.97 -22.38 -10.40
N SER A 243 -15.87 -22.16 -11.13
CA SER A 243 -15.93 -22.00 -12.59
C SER A 243 -16.21 -23.32 -13.32
N ARG A 244 -15.83 -24.47 -12.75
CA ARG A 244 -16.05 -25.79 -13.36
C ARG A 244 -17.52 -26.22 -13.37
N ARG A 245 -18.28 -25.99 -12.27
CA ARG A 245 -19.70 -26.40 -12.20
C ARG A 245 -20.60 -25.59 -13.12
N SER A 246 -20.34 -24.30 -13.27
CA SER A 246 -21.10 -23.46 -14.20
C SER A 246 -20.79 -23.79 -15.66
N LEU A 247 -19.53 -24.08 -16.00
CA LEU A 247 -19.10 -24.42 -17.37
C LEU A 247 -19.59 -25.81 -17.84
N GLN A 248 -19.90 -26.73 -16.93
CA GLN A 248 -20.36 -28.10 -17.25
C GLN A 248 -21.87 -28.24 -17.49
N LEU A 249 -22.68 -27.23 -17.13
CA LEU A 249 -24.12 -27.24 -17.42
C LEU A 249 -24.37 -27.17 -18.95
N GLY A 250 -25.37 -27.89 -19.46
CA GLY A 250 -25.88 -27.74 -20.84
C GLY A 250 -25.01 -28.21 -22.01
N ARG A 251 -23.74 -28.56 -21.80
CA ARG A 251 -22.99 -29.35 -22.79
C ARG A 251 -23.64 -30.73 -22.88
N VAL A 252 -24.09 -31.11 -24.08
CA VAL A 252 -24.72 -32.41 -24.35
C VAL A 252 -23.66 -33.49 -24.14
N ASN A 253 -23.55 -34.01 -22.92
CA ASN A 253 -23.01 -35.33 -22.74
C ASN A 253 -24.11 -36.28 -23.23
N ASP A 254 -23.88 -36.92 -24.36
CA ASP A 254 -24.57 -38.15 -24.70
C ASP A 254 -24.61 -39.03 -23.44
N VAL A 255 -25.80 -39.23 -22.88
CA VAL A 255 -26.05 -40.05 -21.67
C VAL A 255 -25.88 -41.56 -21.98
N LYS A 256 -25.01 -41.88 -22.93
CA LYS A 256 -24.63 -43.24 -23.34
C LYS A 256 -23.13 -43.45 -23.50
N ALA A 257 -22.29 -42.54 -22.99
CA ALA A 257 -20.85 -42.75 -22.86
C ALA A 257 -20.43 -42.87 -21.38
N SER A 258 -21.24 -43.52 -20.54
CA SER A 258 -20.93 -43.70 -19.11
C SER A 258 -19.94 -44.83 -18.81
N ASN A 259 -19.44 -45.58 -19.81
CA ASN A 259 -18.50 -46.68 -19.52
C ASN A 259 -17.24 -46.77 -20.38
N ASP A 260 -17.10 -46.07 -21.51
CA ASP A 260 -15.89 -46.16 -22.33
C ASP A 260 -15.63 -44.85 -23.09
N LEU A 261 -14.87 -43.92 -22.50
CA LEU A 261 -14.07 -42.97 -23.28
C LEU A 261 -12.82 -42.59 -22.46
N PRO A 262 -11.61 -42.69 -23.04
CA PRO A 262 -10.38 -42.51 -22.31
C PRO A 262 -10.19 -41.03 -22.03
N TYR A 263 -9.91 -40.75 -20.76
CA TYR A 263 -9.13 -39.64 -20.22
C TYR A 263 -8.36 -38.83 -21.29
N LEU A 264 -9.04 -37.91 -21.97
CA LEU A 264 -8.37 -36.92 -22.82
C LEU A 264 -8.09 -35.68 -21.97
N THR A 265 -6.85 -35.72 -21.46
CA THR A 265 -5.93 -34.61 -21.24
C THR A 265 -6.30 -33.61 -20.14
N ASP A 266 -5.83 -33.92 -18.94
CA ASP A 266 -4.74 -33.16 -18.30
C ASP A 266 -4.71 -31.65 -18.63
N GLU A 267 -5.70 -30.91 -18.14
CA GLU A 267 -5.46 -29.52 -17.72
C GLU A 267 -5.43 -29.52 -16.19
N ASN A 268 -4.28 -29.97 -15.64
CA ASN A 268 -3.79 -29.57 -14.32
C ASN A 268 -3.54 -28.05 -14.28
N THR A 269 -4.55 -27.26 -14.61
CA THR A 269 -4.59 -25.85 -14.26
C THR A 269 -5.05 -25.80 -12.80
N GLU A 270 -4.18 -26.23 -11.89
CA GLU A 270 -4.18 -25.77 -10.51
C GLU A 270 -3.87 -24.27 -10.54
N GLY A 271 -4.87 -23.50 -10.99
CA GLY A 271 -4.77 -22.07 -11.16
C GLY A 271 -4.84 -21.41 -9.81
N TYR A 272 -3.68 -21.19 -9.19
CA TYR A 272 -3.53 -20.33 -8.02
C TYR A 272 -3.92 -18.89 -8.39
N GLY A 273 -5.22 -18.58 -8.34
CA GLY A 273 -5.75 -17.21 -8.48
C GLY A 273 -5.99 -16.73 -9.93
N PHE A 274 -6.95 -15.80 -10.04
CA PHE A 274 -7.44 -15.18 -11.27
C PHE A 274 -6.36 -14.72 -12.26
N GLY A 275 -5.27 -14.09 -11.81
CA GLY A 275 -4.27 -13.58 -12.75
C GLY A 275 -3.35 -14.64 -13.33
N LEU A 276 -3.03 -15.72 -12.59
CA LEU A 276 -2.20 -16.80 -13.14
C LEU A 276 -2.94 -17.59 -14.22
N THR A 277 -4.26 -17.78 -14.06
CA THR A 277 -5.08 -18.35 -15.13
C THR A 277 -5.11 -17.43 -16.36
N VAL A 278 -5.26 -16.11 -16.17
CA VAL A 278 -5.17 -15.11 -17.25
C VAL A 278 -3.82 -15.19 -17.98
N VAL A 279 -2.69 -15.23 -17.27
CA VAL A 279 -1.35 -15.35 -17.88
C VAL A 279 -1.24 -16.65 -18.69
N ASN A 280 -1.68 -17.77 -18.15
CA ASN A 280 -1.57 -19.07 -18.82
C ASN A 280 -2.38 -19.09 -20.12
N HIS A 281 -3.58 -18.51 -20.13
CA HIS A 281 -4.39 -18.40 -21.34
C HIS A 281 -3.78 -17.46 -22.39
N ILE A 282 -3.27 -16.29 -21.98
CA ILE A 282 -2.56 -15.37 -22.89
C ILE A 282 -1.32 -16.04 -23.49
N ARG A 283 -0.54 -16.75 -22.67
CA ARG A 283 0.67 -17.47 -23.11
C ARG A 283 0.36 -18.59 -24.11
N ALA A 284 -0.81 -19.22 -23.98
CA ALA A 284 -1.25 -20.28 -24.89
C ALA A 284 -1.71 -19.75 -26.27
N GLY A 285 -1.71 -18.42 -26.50
CA GLY A 285 -2.17 -17.83 -27.76
C GLY A 285 -3.64 -18.09 -28.06
N ARG A 286 -4.40 -18.56 -27.06
CA ARG A 286 -5.84 -18.72 -27.14
C ARG A 286 -6.44 -17.34 -26.88
N ASP A 287 -7.08 -16.74 -27.88
CA ASP A 287 -8.02 -15.64 -27.66
C ASP A 287 -8.93 -16.10 -26.53
N TRP A 288 -9.00 -15.36 -25.42
CA TRP A 288 -9.80 -15.70 -24.24
C TRP A 288 -11.23 -16.07 -24.70
N PRO A 289 -11.57 -17.37 -24.86
CA PRO A 289 -12.81 -17.75 -25.47
C PRO A 289 -13.76 -18.07 -24.32
N GLU A 290 -14.84 -17.33 -24.20
CA GLU A 290 -16.05 -17.84 -23.54
C GLU A 290 -15.87 -18.39 -22.11
N THR A 291 -14.89 -17.91 -21.33
CA THR A 291 -15.07 -18.06 -19.88
C THR A 291 -16.30 -17.20 -19.58
N MET A 292 -17.44 -17.83 -19.30
CA MET A 292 -18.72 -17.22 -18.93
C MET A 292 -18.64 -16.29 -17.69
N LEU A 293 -17.42 -15.96 -17.26
CA LEU A 293 -17.05 -15.01 -16.24
C LEU A 293 -17.34 -13.57 -16.67
N PHE A 294 -16.90 -13.17 -17.87
CA PHE A 294 -17.14 -11.83 -18.44
C PHE A 294 -17.91 -11.92 -19.77
N PRO A 295 -19.16 -12.40 -19.78
CA PRO A 295 -19.92 -12.51 -21.02
C PRO A 295 -20.22 -11.12 -21.60
N ARG A 296 -20.11 -11.02 -22.92
CA ARG A 296 -20.49 -9.83 -23.70
C ARG A 296 -21.93 -9.90 -24.17
N VAL A 297 -22.45 -11.12 -24.30
CA VAL A 297 -23.84 -11.43 -24.65
C VAL A 297 -24.39 -12.37 -23.59
N ALA A 298 -25.58 -12.07 -23.08
CA ALA A 298 -26.27 -12.92 -22.12
C ALA A 298 -27.78 -12.84 -22.34
N TYR A 299 -28.51 -13.82 -21.81
CA TYR A 299 -29.94 -13.95 -21.99
C TYR A 299 -30.68 -13.56 -20.71
N CYS A 300 -31.85 -12.97 -20.88
CA CYS A 300 -32.72 -12.55 -19.79
C CYS A 300 -34.13 -13.04 -20.06
N ARG A 301 -34.70 -13.79 -19.12
CA ARG A 301 -36.08 -14.29 -19.20
C ARG A 301 -36.99 -13.42 -18.34
N VAL A 302 -38.00 -12.81 -18.96
CA VAL A 302 -39.01 -12.00 -18.28
C VAL A 302 -40.28 -12.84 -18.12
N PRO A 303 -40.59 -13.36 -16.92
CA PRO A 303 -41.81 -14.12 -16.68
C PRO A 303 -43.04 -13.22 -16.55
N GLY A 304 -44.20 -13.71 -17.01
CA GLY A 304 -45.48 -13.22 -16.50
C GLY A 304 -46.05 -11.95 -17.11
N ILE A 305 -45.68 -11.59 -18.35
CA ILE A 305 -46.42 -10.57 -19.10
C ILE A 305 -47.76 -11.19 -19.50
N ARG A 306 -48.81 -10.82 -18.76
CA ARG A 306 -50.17 -11.35 -18.98
C ARG A 306 -50.82 -10.64 -20.14
N LEU A 307 -50.92 -11.33 -21.27
CA LEU A 307 -51.96 -11.09 -22.26
C LEU A 307 -53.11 -12.04 -21.89
N VAL A 308 -54.33 -11.53 -21.78
CA VAL A 308 -55.52 -12.19 -21.21
C VAL A 308 -55.53 -13.71 -21.40
N GLY A 309 -55.52 -14.47 -20.29
CA GLY A 309 -55.69 -15.93 -20.28
C GLY A 309 -54.42 -16.79 -20.44
N VAL A 310 -53.28 -16.23 -20.87
CA VAL A 310 -52.02 -17.00 -21.05
C VAL A 310 -50.83 -16.28 -20.41
N LYS A 311 -50.04 -17.00 -19.61
CA LYS A 311 -48.74 -16.51 -19.11
C LYS A 311 -47.67 -16.76 -20.18
N ASN A 312 -47.28 -15.72 -20.90
CA ASN A 312 -46.14 -15.78 -21.82
C ASN A 312 -44.88 -15.31 -21.09
N SER A 313 -43.77 -16.04 -21.26
CA SER A 313 -42.44 -15.58 -20.86
C SER A 313 -41.66 -15.17 -22.10
N TYR A 314 -41.09 -13.97 -22.09
CA TYR A 314 -40.23 -13.49 -23.16
C TYR A 314 -38.78 -13.72 -22.79
N THR A 315 -37.96 -14.11 -23.77
CA THR A 315 -36.52 -14.18 -23.58
C THR A 315 -35.85 -13.17 -24.48
N ALA A 316 -35.02 -12.32 -23.88
CA ALA A 316 -34.26 -11.29 -24.56
C ALA A 316 -32.79 -11.67 -24.61
N GLN A 317 -32.15 -11.33 -25.72
CA GLN A 317 -30.70 -11.36 -25.86
C GLN A 317 -30.15 -9.98 -25.56
N CYS A 318 -29.27 -9.87 -24.57
CA CYS A 318 -28.72 -8.60 -24.11
C CYS A 318 -27.22 -8.53 -24.37
N ALA A 319 -26.76 -7.39 -24.87
CA ALA A 319 -25.35 -7.04 -24.95
C ALA A 319 -24.91 -6.29 -23.70
N LEU A 320 -23.76 -6.65 -23.13
CA LEU A 320 -23.19 -6.09 -21.91
C LEU A 320 -21.82 -5.43 -22.18
N PRO A 321 -21.77 -4.23 -22.79
CA PRO A 321 -20.52 -3.53 -23.06
C PRO A 321 -19.71 -3.20 -21.79
N ILE A 322 -20.40 -2.99 -20.66
CA ILE A 322 -19.75 -2.71 -19.37
C ILE A 322 -18.79 -3.83 -18.96
N ASN A 323 -19.08 -5.06 -19.37
CA ASN A 323 -18.30 -6.21 -18.96
C ASN A 323 -16.95 -6.30 -19.66
N MET A 324 -16.87 -5.82 -20.91
CA MET A 324 -15.61 -5.66 -21.61
C MET A 324 -14.69 -4.67 -20.90
N LEU A 325 -15.24 -3.59 -20.36
CA LEU A 325 -14.49 -2.62 -19.58
C LEU A 325 -14.00 -3.22 -18.26
N ASN A 326 -14.90 -3.90 -17.52
CA ASN A 326 -14.58 -4.56 -16.26
C ASN A 326 -13.48 -5.62 -16.42
N GLU A 327 -13.54 -6.43 -17.48
CA GLU A 327 -12.51 -7.42 -17.81
C GLU A 327 -11.12 -6.78 -17.84
N LYS A 328 -10.95 -5.68 -18.60
CA LYS A 328 -9.64 -5.02 -18.73
C LYS A 328 -9.19 -4.34 -17.44
N ILE A 329 -10.11 -3.71 -16.71
CA ILE A 329 -9.83 -3.06 -15.44
C ILE A 329 -9.32 -4.06 -14.40
N TYR A 330 -10.00 -5.19 -14.22
CA TYR A 330 -9.61 -6.18 -13.21
C TYR A 330 -8.31 -6.89 -13.56
N ILE A 331 -8.05 -7.14 -14.86
CA ILE A 331 -6.75 -7.66 -15.31
C ILE A 331 -5.63 -6.67 -14.96
N PHE A 332 -5.80 -5.38 -15.31
CA PHE A 332 -4.83 -4.34 -14.99
C PHE A 332 -4.55 -4.25 -13.49
N PHE A 333 -5.60 -4.13 -12.66
CA PHE A 333 -5.44 -3.99 -11.22
C PHE A 333 -4.83 -5.23 -10.56
N TRP A 334 -5.12 -6.43 -11.06
CA TRP A 334 -4.52 -7.63 -10.50
C TRP A 334 -2.99 -7.60 -10.66
N PHE A 335 -2.47 -7.34 -11.87
CA PHE A 335 -1.03 -7.25 -12.11
C PHE A 335 -0.41 -6.05 -11.37
N TRP A 336 -1.11 -4.92 -11.35
CA TRP A 336 -0.66 -3.72 -10.64
C TRP A 336 -0.50 -3.99 -9.14
N ILE A 337 -1.48 -4.61 -8.48
CA ILE A 337 -1.38 -4.91 -7.04
C ILE A 337 -0.31 -5.97 -6.75
N VAL A 338 -0.12 -6.96 -7.62
CA VAL A 338 1.00 -7.91 -7.47
C VAL A 338 2.35 -7.20 -7.56
N PHE A 339 2.51 -6.28 -8.50
CA PHE A 339 3.71 -5.43 -8.59
C PHE A 339 3.90 -4.60 -7.32
N LEU A 340 2.85 -3.93 -6.82
CA LEU A 340 2.89 -3.18 -5.56
C LEU A 340 3.30 -4.07 -4.39
N LEU A 341 2.74 -5.27 -4.28
CA LEU A 341 3.04 -6.22 -3.21
C LEU A 341 4.53 -6.54 -3.18
N ILE A 342 5.14 -6.80 -4.34
CA ILE A 342 6.59 -7.05 -4.47
C ILE A 342 7.38 -5.81 -4.04
N VAL A 343 7.02 -4.61 -4.53
CA VAL A 343 7.70 -3.36 -4.17
C VAL A 343 7.61 -3.08 -2.66
N CYS A 344 6.45 -3.29 -2.04
CA CYS A 344 6.23 -3.12 -0.60
C CYS A 344 7.04 -4.11 0.23
N ILE A 345 7.10 -5.39 -0.18
CA ILE A 345 7.94 -6.41 0.48
C ILE A 345 9.42 -6.02 0.37
N CYS A 346 9.91 -5.65 -0.81
CA CYS A 346 11.28 -5.19 -1.00
C CYS A 346 11.58 -3.97 -0.12
N SER A 347 10.67 -3.00 -0.07
CA SER A 347 10.77 -1.83 0.82
C SER A 347 10.86 -2.23 2.29
N LEU A 348 9.99 -3.12 2.77
CA LEU A 348 10.03 -3.61 4.15
C LEU A 348 11.37 -4.27 4.46
N LEU A 349 11.87 -5.15 3.59
CA LEU A 349 13.16 -5.81 3.75
C LEU A 349 14.33 -4.81 3.78
N LEU A 350 14.32 -3.81 2.90
CA LEU A 350 15.33 -2.76 2.89
C LEU A 350 15.33 -1.96 4.20
N TRP A 351 14.15 -1.60 4.72
CA TRP A 351 14.03 -0.90 5.99
C TRP A 351 14.45 -1.77 7.19
N LEU A 352 14.09 -3.05 7.20
CA LEU A 352 14.55 -4.01 8.21
C LEU A 352 16.08 -4.08 8.23
N VAL A 353 16.73 -4.24 7.08
CA VAL A 353 18.21 -4.28 7.00
C VAL A 353 18.82 -2.93 7.44
N ARG A 354 18.26 -1.80 7.00
CA ARG A 354 18.80 -0.46 7.34
C ARG A 354 18.70 -0.11 8.81
N MET A 355 17.68 -0.61 9.52
CA MET A 355 17.41 -0.25 10.92
C MET A 355 17.90 -1.28 11.94
N ILE A 356 17.83 -2.58 11.63
CA ILE A 356 18.25 -3.66 12.53
C ILE A 356 19.77 -3.79 12.56
N VAL A 357 20.43 -3.60 11.42
CA VAL A 357 21.90 -3.76 11.33
C VAL A 357 22.60 -2.52 11.89
N ALA A 358 22.94 -2.59 13.18
CA ALA A 358 23.66 -1.54 13.91
C ALA A 358 24.89 -0.96 13.18
N PRO A 359 25.81 -1.74 12.56
CA PRO A 359 26.94 -1.16 11.86
C PRO A 359 26.51 -0.32 10.65
N LYS A 360 25.51 -0.76 9.86
CA LYS A 360 25.00 -0.01 8.71
C LYS A 360 24.32 1.31 9.11
N ARG A 361 23.70 1.34 10.29
CA ARG A 361 23.12 2.57 10.87
C ARG A 361 24.21 3.59 11.22
N VAL A 362 25.26 3.13 11.90
CA VAL A 362 26.38 3.97 12.35
C VAL A 362 27.20 4.46 11.15
N ASP A 363 27.48 3.58 10.18
CA ASP A 363 28.24 3.91 8.98
C ASP A 363 27.55 4.98 8.11
N PHE A 364 26.21 4.98 8.10
CA PHE A 364 25.42 5.99 7.38
C PHE A 364 25.70 7.40 7.90
N ILE A 365 25.63 7.64 9.22
CA ILE A 365 25.91 8.96 9.81
C ILE A 365 27.41 9.30 9.69
N LYS A 366 28.29 8.32 9.92
CA LYS A 366 29.75 8.51 9.75
C LYS A 366 30.12 8.95 8.33
N ARG A 367 29.37 8.54 7.31
CA ARG A 367 29.59 8.98 5.93
C ARG A 367 29.34 10.49 5.77
N TYR A 368 28.24 11.02 6.31
CA TYR A 368 27.95 12.47 6.23
C TYR A 368 28.98 13.29 7.00
N LEU A 369 29.33 12.88 8.22
CA LEU A 369 30.35 13.56 9.03
C LEU A 369 31.72 13.59 8.32
N ARG A 370 32.11 12.50 7.65
CA ARG A 370 33.35 12.44 6.87
C ARG A 370 33.33 13.39 5.67
N ILE A 371 32.21 13.46 4.93
CA ILE A 371 32.06 14.37 3.79
C ILE A 371 32.18 15.83 4.22
N LYS A 372 31.69 16.16 5.43
CA LYS A 372 31.77 17.50 6.02
C LYS A 372 33.13 17.86 6.63
N GLY A 373 34.13 16.99 6.52
CA GLY A 373 35.47 17.27 7.00
C GLY A 373 35.67 17.01 8.50
N ILE A 374 34.66 16.51 9.20
CA ILE A 374 34.76 16.06 10.60
C ILE A 374 35.42 14.68 10.60
N HIS A 375 36.75 14.69 10.51
CA HIS A 375 37.56 13.48 10.48
C HIS A 375 37.82 12.97 11.90
N SER A 376 37.82 11.65 12.08
CA SER A 376 38.57 10.99 13.15
C SER A 376 40.00 10.84 12.62
N PRO A 377 40.95 11.71 13.00
CA PRO A 377 42.31 11.59 12.52
C PRO A 377 42.93 10.42 13.26
N LYS A 378 43.43 9.45 12.51
CA LYS A 378 44.45 8.55 13.06
C LYS A 378 45.73 9.37 13.24
N GLY A 379 45.89 10.02 14.38
CA GLY A 379 47.13 10.73 14.76
C GLY A 379 46.90 11.92 15.69
N ASP A 380 47.37 11.77 16.93
CA ASP A 380 47.82 12.81 17.88
C ASP A 380 46.88 13.90 18.42
N GLY A 381 45.59 13.61 18.50
CA GLY A 381 44.70 14.29 19.43
C GLY A 381 43.50 13.40 19.72
N GLU A 382 43.22 13.12 20.99
CA GLU A 382 42.18 12.19 21.41
C GLU A 382 40.73 12.69 21.12
N LEU A 383 40.36 12.94 19.86
CA LEU A 383 38.96 12.93 19.44
C LEU A 383 38.63 11.51 18.95
N LYS A 384 38.34 10.66 19.93
CA LYS A 384 38.34 9.20 19.81
C LYS A 384 37.09 8.76 19.06
N ARG A 385 37.17 7.65 18.32
CA ARG A 385 35.99 6.90 17.80
C ARG A 385 34.84 6.78 18.81
N ARG A 386 35.15 6.81 20.12
CA ARG A 386 34.20 6.84 21.23
C ARG A 386 33.24 8.03 21.18
N ASP A 387 33.70 9.24 20.89
CA ASP A 387 32.86 10.45 20.91
C ASP A 387 31.83 10.41 19.78
N LEU A 388 32.25 9.91 18.60
CA LEU A 388 31.36 9.66 17.45
C LEU A 388 30.34 8.55 17.75
N ASP A 389 30.78 7.46 18.37
CA ASP A 389 29.89 6.36 18.74
C ASP A 389 28.92 6.78 19.88
N GLU A 390 29.34 7.69 20.76
CA GLU A 390 28.51 8.30 21.81
C GLU A 390 27.48 9.26 21.22
N PHE A 391 27.88 10.13 20.29
CA PHE A 391 26.96 10.97 19.52
C PHE A 391 25.89 10.12 18.82
N ILE A 392 26.28 9.08 18.08
CA ILE A 392 25.31 8.28 17.30
C ILE A 392 24.41 7.43 18.20
N ASN A 393 24.95 6.77 19.22
CA ASN A 393 24.17 5.79 19.99
C ASN A 393 23.44 6.39 21.20
N ASN A 394 23.99 7.43 21.85
CA ASN A 394 23.42 8.02 23.06
C ASN A 394 22.67 9.34 22.79
N TYR A 395 23.26 10.22 21.98
CA TYR A 395 22.66 11.52 21.65
C TYR A 395 21.58 11.36 20.56
N LEU A 396 21.95 10.93 19.35
CA LEU A 396 21.02 10.81 18.22
C LEU A 396 20.04 9.64 18.36
N ARG A 397 20.49 8.51 18.95
CA ARG A 397 19.70 7.28 19.15
C ARG A 397 19.19 6.65 17.83
N PRO A 398 18.60 5.43 17.87
CA PRO A 398 18.06 4.80 16.67
C PRO A 398 16.95 5.62 16.00
N ASP A 399 16.03 6.21 16.77
CA ASP A 399 14.93 7.04 16.26
C ASP A 399 15.43 8.32 15.55
N GLY A 400 16.46 9.01 16.07
CA GLY A 400 17.04 10.17 15.37
C GLY A 400 17.73 9.78 14.06
N VAL A 401 18.42 8.63 14.03
CA VAL A 401 18.97 8.11 12.76
C VAL A 401 17.86 7.77 11.77
N PHE A 402 16.71 7.28 12.23
CA PHE A 402 15.54 7.07 11.37
C PHE A 402 15.04 8.40 10.78
N ILE A 403 14.87 9.44 11.60
CA ILE A 403 14.42 10.77 11.14
C ILE A 403 15.39 11.33 10.10
N ILE A 404 16.70 11.26 10.36
CA ILE A 404 17.72 11.73 9.41
C ILE A 404 17.64 10.96 8.09
N ARG A 405 17.48 9.63 8.11
CA ARG A 405 17.27 8.85 6.88
C ARG A 405 16.02 9.29 6.13
N MET A 406 14.96 9.60 6.86
CA MET A 406 13.71 10.03 6.27
C MET A 406 13.84 11.42 5.64
N LEU A 407 14.58 12.33 6.28
CA LEU A 407 14.96 13.61 5.72
C LEU A 407 15.79 13.46 4.46
N THR A 408 16.73 12.50 4.43
CA THR A 408 17.52 12.23 3.22
C THR A 408 16.67 11.85 2.02
N ILE A 409 15.66 11.00 2.22
CA ILE A 409 14.78 10.53 1.14
C ILE A 409 13.91 11.68 0.60
N ASN A 410 13.54 12.64 1.45
CA ASN A 410 12.58 13.69 1.09
C ASN A 410 13.22 15.05 0.72
N ALA A 411 14.24 15.49 1.47
CA ALA A 411 14.94 16.78 1.29
C ALA A 411 16.31 16.64 0.60
N GLY A 412 16.82 15.41 0.45
CA GLY A 412 18.07 15.12 -0.25
C GLY A 412 19.33 15.11 0.61
N ASP A 413 20.43 14.64 0.02
CA ASP A 413 21.70 14.37 0.71
C ASP A 413 22.43 15.64 1.20
N VAL A 414 22.37 16.74 0.43
CA VAL A 414 23.13 17.97 0.74
C VAL A 414 22.61 18.61 2.02
N ILE A 415 21.29 18.81 2.11
CA ILE A 415 20.64 19.41 3.27
C ILE A 415 20.75 18.50 4.49
N THR A 416 20.62 17.18 4.31
CA THR A 416 20.87 16.23 5.39
C THR A 416 22.29 16.36 5.94
N GLY A 417 23.28 16.53 5.06
CA GLY A 417 24.66 16.76 5.47
C GLY A 417 24.84 18.02 6.31
N ASP A 418 24.21 19.13 5.91
CA ASP A 418 24.21 20.40 6.67
C ASP A 418 23.55 20.21 8.06
N ILE A 419 22.41 19.50 8.13
CA ILE A 419 21.70 19.21 9.38
C ILE A 419 22.54 18.33 10.32
N VAL A 420 23.17 17.27 9.80
CA VAL A 420 24.03 16.36 10.58
C VAL A 420 25.24 17.10 11.15
N GLU A 421 25.80 18.04 10.39
CA GLU A 421 26.91 18.88 10.84
C GLU A 421 26.48 19.77 12.01
N GLU A 422 25.32 20.40 11.90
CA GLU A 422 24.79 21.28 12.96
C GLU A 422 24.46 20.51 14.24
N LEU A 423 23.77 19.37 14.12
CA LEU A 423 23.50 18.47 15.25
C LEU A 423 24.78 18.02 15.97
N TYR A 424 25.87 17.83 15.24
CA TYR A 424 27.16 17.44 15.83
C TYR A 424 27.83 18.61 16.56
N LYS A 425 27.72 19.84 16.05
CA LYS A 425 28.21 21.05 16.73
C LYS A 425 27.46 21.25 18.05
N ASN A 426 26.14 21.19 18.02
CA ASN A 426 25.30 21.30 19.21
C ASN A 426 25.65 20.23 20.26
N PHE A 427 25.88 18.99 19.83
CA PHE A 427 26.36 17.92 20.73
C PHE A 427 27.70 18.28 21.38
N MET A 428 28.66 18.80 20.61
CA MET A 428 29.97 19.18 21.14
C MET A 428 29.89 20.36 22.10
N ASP A 429 29.03 21.34 21.83
CA ASP A 429 28.80 22.47 22.73
C ASP A 429 28.21 22.01 24.06
N HIS A 430 27.22 21.11 24.03
CA HIS A 430 26.68 20.48 25.23
C HIS A 430 27.73 19.65 25.99
N TYR A 431 28.55 18.89 25.28
CA TYR A 431 29.61 18.08 25.88
C TYR A 431 30.65 18.95 26.60
N ASN A 432 31.07 20.05 25.96
CA ASN A 432 32.03 21.00 26.52
C ASN A 432 31.48 21.71 27.75
N GLN A 433 30.21 22.13 27.74
CA GLN A 433 29.55 22.75 28.89
C GLN A 433 29.47 21.82 30.10
N ILE A 434 29.18 20.53 29.88
CA ILE A 434 29.12 19.54 30.96
C ILE A 434 30.53 19.31 31.55
N HIS A 435 31.56 19.25 30.70
CA HIS A 435 32.96 19.07 31.13
C HIS A 435 33.52 20.29 31.86
N SER A 436 33.16 21.52 31.47
CA SER A 436 33.59 22.72 32.20
C SER A 436 33.00 22.75 33.62
N LEU A 437 31.73 22.38 33.78
CA LEU A 437 31.06 22.31 35.08
C LEU A 437 31.63 21.21 35.99
N THR A 438 32.06 20.08 35.43
CA THR A 438 32.70 19.01 36.22
C THR A 438 34.11 19.35 36.64
N ASN A 439 34.87 20.09 35.82
CA ASN A 439 36.21 20.54 36.15
C ASN A 439 36.24 21.69 37.19
N GLU A 440 35.20 22.51 37.27
CA GLU A 440 35.07 23.52 38.34
C GLU A 440 34.73 22.92 39.72
N HIS A 441 34.10 21.75 39.77
CA HIS A 441 33.69 21.08 41.02
C HIS A 441 34.77 20.19 41.65
N ILE A 442 35.95 20.06 41.04
CA ILE A 442 37.12 19.44 41.68
C ILE A 442 37.90 20.56 42.36
N PRO A 443 37.84 20.72 43.69
CA PRO A 443 38.72 21.67 44.35
C PRO A 443 40.16 21.21 44.10
N LYS A 444 40.98 22.08 43.51
CA LYS A 444 42.43 21.93 43.56
C LYS A 444 42.80 21.87 45.04
N GLU A 445 43.18 20.69 45.56
CA GLU A 445 43.76 20.61 46.90
C GLU A 445 44.99 21.52 46.94
N PRO A 446 45.01 22.56 47.79
CA PRO A 446 46.21 23.35 47.99
C PRO A 446 47.14 22.56 48.93
N GLY A 447 48.20 22.00 48.35
CA GLY A 447 49.41 21.60 49.07
C GLY A 447 49.33 20.28 49.84
N LYS A 448 49.95 19.23 49.28
CA LYS A 448 50.77 18.31 50.08
C LYS A 448 52.13 18.08 49.40
N LEU A 449 53.14 18.29 50.23
CA LEU A 449 54.57 18.27 49.99
C LEU A 449 55.05 17.01 49.26
N GLY A 450 56.09 17.22 48.44
CA GLY A 450 56.94 16.14 47.95
C GLY A 450 57.60 15.37 49.10
N PHE A 451 57.62 14.05 48.95
CA PHE A 451 58.57 13.16 49.59
C PHE A 451 58.91 12.05 48.60
N SER A 452 59.97 12.26 47.84
CA SER A 452 60.70 11.23 47.10
C SER A 452 62.07 11.80 46.78
N ASN A 453 62.93 11.82 47.80
CA ASN A 453 64.40 11.79 47.75
C ASN A 453 64.91 11.67 49.19
N LEU A 454 65.86 10.75 49.43
CA LEU A 454 66.37 10.20 50.71
C LEU A 454 65.50 9.02 51.21
N VAL A 455 65.94 7.77 51.24
CA VAL A 455 67.27 7.14 51.28
C VAL A 455 67.31 5.92 50.36
#